data_AF-A0A7X2XXT9-F1
#
_entry.id   AF-A0A7X2XXT9-F1
#
_cell.length_a   1.000
_cell.length_b   1.000
_cell.length_c   1.000
_cell.angle_alpha   90.00
_cell.angle_beta   90.00
_cell.angle_gamma   90.00
#
_symmetry.space_group_name_H-M   'P 1'
#
loop_
_entity.id
_entity.type
_entity.pdbx_description
1 polymer ?
#
loop_
_entity_poly.entity_id
_entity_poly.type
_entity_poly.pdbx_seq_one_letter_code
_entity_poly.pdbx_strand_id
1 'polypeptide(L)'
;MLFGEVTLKELIDSYLDLRHTSKKFLREANQIDVILRLRDFTHDHPIELRNERLQQAEQLLIGNGNATIEIIYQGTDLKAFHAFDISKRRCLPKYFVGWIGNKKVQKDEFMVHLEEKLRRMIQPQVNCVIFPGLFV
;
A
#
# COMPACT_ATOMS: atom_id res chain seq x y z
N MET A 1 2.07 0.23 17.13
CA MET A 1 2.32 -0.53 15.89
C MET A 1 0.97 -0.76 15.22
N LEU A 2 0.83 -0.49 13.92
CA LEU A 2 -0.51 -0.42 13.26
C LEU A 2 -1.07 -1.78 12.80
N PHE A 3 -0.35 -2.89 13.01
CA PHE A 3 -0.83 -4.23 12.71
C PHE A 3 -0.42 -5.17 13.86
N GLY A 4 -1.40 -5.83 14.48
CA GLY A 4 -1.15 -6.98 15.37
C GLY A 4 -0.79 -8.23 14.57
N GLU A 5 -0.83 -9.41 15.20
CA GLU A 5 -0.67 -10.68 14.47
C GLU A 5 -1.85 -10.90 13.50
N VAL A 6 -1.68 -10.46 12.25
CA VAL A 6 -2.71 -10.56 11.20
C VAL A 6 -2.47 -11.79 10.34
N THR A 7 -3.54 -12.38 9.81
CA THR A 7 -3.45 -13.38 8.75
C THR A 7 -3.04 -12.73 7.43
N LEU A 8 -2.57 -13.54 6.48
CA LEU A 8 -2.28 -13.07 5.13
C LEU A 8 -3.53 -12.46 4.46
N LYS A 9 -4.71 -13.02 4.73
CA LYS A 9 -5.98 -12.49 4.25
C LYS A 9 -6.26 -11.09 4.79
N GLU A 10 -6.22 -10.90 6.10
CA GLU A 10 -6.45 -9.59 6.74
C GLU A 10 -5.45 -8.53 6.25
N LEU A 11 -4.20 -8.95 5.99
CA LEU A 11 -3.18 -8.10 5.41
C LEU A 11 -3.57 -7.66 3.99
N ILE A 12 -3.96 -8.61 3.13
CA ILE A 12 -4.40 -8.35 1.75
C ILE A 12 -5.62 -7.41 1.73
N ASP A 13 -6.63 -7.73 2.53
CA ASP A 13 -7.87 -6.94 2.63
C ASP A 13 -7.56 -5.48 3.01
N SER A 14 -6.68 -5.27 4.00
CA SER A 14 -6.28 -3.93 4.43
C SER A 14 -5.67 -3.07 3.31
N TYR A 15 -4.81 -3.64 2.46
CA TYR A 15 -4.20 -2.89 1.36
C TYR A 15 -5.11 -2.75 0.14
N LEU A 16 -6.00 -3.72 -0.10
CA LEU A 16 -7.05 -3.58 -1.11
C LEU A 16 -8.03 -2.47 -0.73
N ASP A 17 -8.41 -2.36 0.54
CA ASP A 17 -9.24 -1.29 1.07
C ASP A 17 -8.54 0.07 0.96
N LEU A 18 -7.24 0.14 1.27
CA LEU A 18 -6.44 1.36 1.07
C LEU A 18 -6.46 1.79 -0.40
N ARG A 19 -6.34 0.83 -1.33
CA ARG A 19 -6.38 1.13 -2.76
C ARG A 19 -7.77 1.57 -3.20
N HIS A 20 -8.82 0.89 -2.75
CA HIS A 20 -10.20 1.29 -3.03
C HIS A 20 -10.47 2.72 -2.51
N THR A 21 -10.00 3.04 -1.31
CA THR A 21 -10.05 4.39 -0.73
C THR A 21 -9.32 5.39 -1.63
N SER A 22 -8.13 5.05 -2.14
CA SER A 22 -7.41 5.92 -3.07
C SER A 22 -8.23 6.23 -4.34
N LYS A 23 -8.97 5.26 -4.88
CA LYS A 23 -9.84 5.46 -6.06
C LYS A 23 -10.99 6.43 -5.80
N LYS A 24 -11.48 6.50 -4.56
CA LYS A 24 -12.59 7.35 -4.15
C LYS A 24 -12.16 8.81 -3.92
N PHE A 25 -10.94 9.02 -3.45
CA PHE A 25 -10.49 10.33 -2.98
C PHE A 25 -9.39 10.97 -3.83
N LEU A 26 -8.68 10.20 -4.65
CA LEU A 26 -7.59 10.69 -5.50
C LEU A 26 -7.98 10.62 -6.97
N ARG A 27 -7.44 11.55 -7.77
CA ARG A 27 -7.55 11.50 -9.23
C ARG A 27 -6.94 10.19 -9.75
N GLU A 28 -7.41 9.69 -10.90
CA GLU A 28 -6.95 8.42 -11.49
C GLU A 28 -5.42 8.34 -11.64
N ALA A 29 -4.79 9.42 -12.13
CA ALA A 29 -3.33 9.52 -12.26
C ALA A 29 -2.55 9.49 -10.93
N ASN A 30 -3.24 9.62 -9.79
CA ASN A 30 -2.67 9.70 -8.45
C ASN A 30 -3.09 8.55 -7.54
N GLN A 31 -3.78 7.54 -8.07
CA GLN A 31 -4.19 6.37 -7.29
C GLN A 31 -2.98 5.54 -6.87
N ILE A 32 -3.14 4.72 -5.83
CA ILE A 32 -2.04 3.86 -5.39
C ILE A 32 -2.04 2.54 -6.14
N ASP A 33 -0.84 2.05 -6.42
CA ASP A 33 -0.61 0.66 -6.79
C ASP A 33 -0.07 -0.11 -5.60
N VAL A 34 -0.55 -1.34 -5.44
CA VAL A 34 -0.12 -2.26 -4.38
C VAL A 34 0.48 -3.50 -5.03
N ILE A 35 1.70 -3.84 -4.67
CA ILE A 35 2.39 -5.06 -5.12
C ILE A 35 2.70 -5.91 -3.89
N LEU A 36 2.20 -7.13 -3.87
CA LEU A 36 2.49 -8.14 -2.87
C LEU A 36 3.53 -9.11 -3.42
N ARG A 37 4.65 -9.26 -2.71
CA ARG A 37 5.66 -10.29 -2.94
C ARG A 37 5.62 -11.27 -1.78
N LEU A 38 5.45 -12.55 -2.09
CA LEU A 38 5.45 -13.65 -1.14
C LEU A 38 6.60 -14.59 -1.46
N ARG A 39 7.20 -15.14 -0.43
CA ARG A 39 8.15 -16.24 -0.53
C ARG A 39 7.83 -17.26 0.54
N ASP A 40 7.42 -18.45 0.14
CA ASP A 40 7.28 -19.61 1.03
C ASP A 40 8.64 -20.28 1.18
N PHE A 41 9.12 -20.44 2.42
CA PHE A 41 10.40 -21.10 2.67
C PHE A 41 10.37 -22.62 2.48
N THR A 42 9.17 -23.21 2.44
CA THR A 42 8.99 -24.65 2.25
C THR A 42 9.16 -25.05 0.79
N HIS A 43 8.63 -24.23 -0.12
CA HIS A 43 8.60 -24.54 -1.55
C HIS A 43 9.56 -23.64 -2.36
N ASP A 44 10.16 -22.60 -1.77
CA ASP A 44 11.08 -21.63 -2.40
C ASP A 44 10.59 -21.01 -3.73
N HIS A 45 9.27 -20.88 -3.89
CA HIS A 45 8.69 -20.22 -5.05
C HIS A 45 8.32 -18.77 -4.69
N PRO A 46 8.92 -17.76 -5.34
CA PRO A 46 8.50 -16.38 -5.19
C PRO A 46 7.19 -16.15 -5.97
N ILE A 47 6.25 -15.46 -5.33
CA ILE A 47 4.97 -15.09 -5.92
C ILE A 47 4.87 -13.57 -5.87
N GLU A 48 4.62 -12.94 -7.02
CA GLU A 48 4.38 -11.50 -7.12
C GLU A 48 2.97 -11.25 -7.67
N LEU A 49 2.17 -10.51 -6.93
CA LEU A 49 0.81 -10.15 -7.27
C LEU A 49 0.64 -8.63 -7.18
N ARG A 50 -0.22 -8.07 -8.03
CA ARG A 50 -0.46 -6.63 -8.09
C ARG A 50 -1.95 -6.32 -8.06
N ASN A 51 -2.31 -5.29 -7.28
CA ASN A 51 -3.66 -4.76 -7.13
C ASN A 51 -4.70 -5.86 -6.87
N GLU A 52 -5.77 -5.94 -7.66
CA GLU A 52 -6.86 -6.91 -7.47
C GLU A 52 -6.37 -8.37 -7.49
N ARG A 53 -5.23 -8.66 -8.13
CA ARG A 53 -4.64 -10.00 -8.13
C ARG A 53 -4.13 -10.44 -6.76
N LEU A 54 -3.99 -9.53 -5.78
CA LEU A 54 -3.61 -9.88 -4.41
C LEU A 54 -4.56 -10.94 -3.81
N GLN A 55 -5.84 -10.95 -4.18
CA GLN A 55 -6.82 -11.93 -3.69
C GLN A 55 -6.44 -13.38 -4.03
N GLN A 56 -5.64 -13.60 -5.08
CA GLN A 56 -5.14 -14.94 -5.43
C GLN A 56 -4.23 -15.51 -4.34
N ALA A 57 -3.56 -14.66 -3.56
CA ALA A 57 -2.72 -15.09 -2.45
C ALA A 57 -3.50 -15.56 -1.22
N GLU A 58 -4.78 -15.22 -1.08
CA GLU A 58 -5.60 -15.68 0.05
C GLU A 58 -5.76 -17.20 0.09
N GLN A 59 -5.69 -17.83 -1.08
CA GLN A 59 -5.82 -19.28 -1.23
C GLN A 59 -4.51 -20.02 -0.90
N LEU A 60 -3.40 -19.29 -0.74
CA LEU A 60 -2.09 -19.87 -0.48
C LEU A 60 -1.94 -20.20 1.01
N LEU A 61 -1.72 -21.47 1.32
CA LEU A 61 -1.50 -21.95 2.68
C LEU A 61 -0.01 -21.82 3.09
N ILE A 62 0.50 -20.59 3.12
CA ILE A 62 1.91 -20.33 3.51
C ILE A 62 2.04 -20.46 5.03
N GLY A 63 2.76 -21.50 5.48
CA GLY A 63 3.03 -21.75 6.89
C GLY A 63 4.14 -20.87 7.45
N ASN A 64 5.27 -20.81 6.74
CA ASN A 64 6.46 -20.02 7.09
C ASN A 64 7.05 -19.37 5.83
N GLY A 65 7.43 -18.11 5.91
CA GLY A 65 7.90 -17.37 4.75
C GLY A 65 8.03 -15.88 5.00
N ASN A 66 8.11 -15.09 3.94
CA ASN A 66 8.08 -13.63 4.02
C ASN A 66 7.00 -13.06 3.10
N ALA A 67 6.37 -11.97 3.54
CA ALA A 67 5.56 -11.11 2.70
C ALA A 67 6.20 -9.73 2.62
N THR A 68 6.14 -9.10 1.46
CA THR A 68 6.51 -7.69 1.27
C THR A 68 5.43 -7.00 0.46
N ILE A 69 4.89 -5.93 1.01
CA ILE A 69 3.95 -5.04 0.33
C ILE A 69 4.72 -3.81 -0.11
N GLU A 70 4.73 -3.55 -1.41
CA GLU A 70 5.16 -2.29 -1.99
C GLU A 70 3.92 -1.46 -2.36
N ILE A 71 3.92 -0.20 -1.92
CA ILE A 71 2.88 0.78 -2.25
C ILE A 71 3.54 1.87 -3.10
N ILE A 72 3.02 2.08 -4.30
CA ILE A 72 3.48 3.12 -5.22
C ILE A 72 2.39 4.19 -5.28
N TYR A 73 2.73 5.41 -4.91
CA TYR A 73 1.82 6.55 -5.01
C TYR A 73 1.98 7.19 -6.39
N GLN A 74 1.09 6.84 -7.32
CA GLN A 74 1.19 7.33 -8.71
C GLN A 74 1.15 8.86 -8.78
N GLY A 75 1.75 9.42 -9.82
CA GLY A 75 1.89 10.88 -9.95
C GLY A 75 2.88 11.51 -8.96
N THR A 76 3.58 10.71 -8.15
CA THR A 76 4.62 11.16 -7.23
C THR A 76 5.89 10.32 -7.34
N ASP A 77 6.91 10.72 -6.59
CA ASP A 77 8.16 9.99 -6.38
C ASP A 77 8.11 9.09 -5.13
N LEU A 78 6.94 8.96 -4.48
CA LEU A 78 6.81 8.27 -3.20
C LEU A 78 6.56 6.79 -3.38
N LYS A 79 7.31 5.97 -2.64
CA LYS A 79 7.09 4.52 -2.51
C LYS A 79 7.25 4.09 -1.07
N ALA A 80 6.45 3.13 -0.63
CA ALA A 80 6.58 2.52 0.70
C ALA A 80 6.74 1.01 0.59
N PHE A 81 7.58 0.44 1.44
CA PHE A 81 7.80 -1.00 1.56
C PHE A 81 7.51 -1.45 2.98
N HIS A 82 6.58 -2.40 3.13
CA HIS A 82 6.24 -3.02 4.40
C HIS A 82 6.59 -4.50 4.31
N ALA A 83 7.56 -4.94 5.09
CA ALA A 83 7.96 -6.33 5.16
C ALA A 83 7.34 -7.00 6.39
N PHE A 84 6.94 -8.26 6.21
CA PHE A 84 6.36 -9.11 7.23
C PHE A 84 7.02 -10.49 7.19
N ASP A 85 7.32 -11.04 8.36
CA ASP A 85 7.67 -12.45 8.50
C ASP A 85 6.38 -13.25 8.68
N ILE A 86 6.23 -14.35 7.94
CA ILE A 86 5.12 -15.28 8.08
C ILE A 86 5.59 -16.43 8.97
N SER A 87 4.93 -16.63 10.10
CA SER A 87 5.17 -17.74 11.02
C SER A 87 3.84 -18.29 11.51
N LYS A 88 3.66 -19.61 11.42
CA LYS A 88 2.40 -20.29 11.80
C LYS A 88 1.16 -19.62 11.15
N ARG A 89 1.28 -19.24 9.88
CA ARG A 89 0.23 -18.54 9.08
C ARG A 89 -0.14 -17.13 9.59
N ARG A 90 0.66 -16.54 10.47
CA ARG A 90 0.52 -15.16 10.95
C ARG A 90 1.61 -14.29 10.34
N CYS A 91 1.24 -13.11 9.87
CA CYS A 91 2.13 -12.08 9.35
C CYS A 91 2.53 -11.16 10.50
N LEU A 92 3.82 -11.18 10.85
CA LEU A 92 4.43 -10.36 11.88
C LEU A 92 5.17 -9.19 11.22
N PRO A 93 4.90 -7.93 11.58
CA PRO A 93 5.61 -6.79 11.01
C PRO A 93 7.12 -6.88 11.26
N LYS A 94 7.91 -6.74 10.19
CA LYS A 94 9.38 -6.79 10.25
C LYS A 94 10.00 -5.41 10.16
N TYR A 95 9.71 -4.69 9.09
CA TYR A 95 10.17 -3.30 8.92
C TYR A 95 9.28 -2.52 7.97
N PHE A 96 9.35 -1.20 8.09
CA PHE A 96 8.81 -0.22 7.15
C PHE A 96 9.97 0.58 6.57
N VAL A 97 9.93 0.84 5.27
CA VAL A 97 10.85 1.77 4.59
C VAL A 97 10.07 2.64 3.62
N GLY A 98 10.25 3.95 3.71
CA GLY A 98 9.78 4.90 2.71
C GLY A 98 10.87 5.28 1.72
N TRP A 99 10.48 5.67 0.53
CA TRP A 99 11.34 6.24 -0.50
C TRP A 99 10.73 7.51 -1.05
N ILE A 100 11.57 8.52 -1.26
CA ILE A 100 11.26 9.78 -1.93
C ILE A 100 12.23 9.89 -3.09
N GLY A 101 11.76 9.58 -4.30
CA GLY A 101 12.63 9.35 -5.45
C GLY A 101 13.63 8.24 -5.15
N ASN A 102 14.92 8.59 -5.13
CA ASN A 102 16.01 7.65 -4.84
C ASN A 102 16.49 7.73 -3.38
N LYS A 103 15.86 8.53 -2.52
CA LYS A 103 16.24 8.67 -1.12
C LYS A 103 15.40 7.74 -0.25
N LYS A 104 16.08 6.83 0.46
CA LYS A 104 15.46 6.00 1.51
C LYS A 104 15.24 6.84 2.78
N VAL A 105 14.04 6.81 3.33
CA VAL A 105 13.64 7.56 4.52
C VAL A 105 12.95 6.67 5.55
N GLN A 106 13.00 7.08 6.82
CA GLN A 106 12.29 6.39 7.90
C GLN A 106 10.79 6.73 7.86
N LYS A 107 10.01 5.98 8.64
CA LYS A 107 8.55 6.10 8.64
C LYS A 107 8.06 7.52 8.91
N ASP A 108 8.53 8.16 9.98
CA ASP A 108 7.97 9.44 10.39
C ASP A 108 8.28 10.55 9.37
N GLU A 109 9.49 10.58 8.83
CA GLU A 109 9.87 11.48 7.72
C GLU A 109 9.03 11.20 6.46
N PHE A 110 8.82 9.93 6.12
CA PHE A 110 7.98 9.55 4.99
C PHE A 110 6.54 10.03 5.14
N MET A 111 5.95 9.89 6.35
CA MET A 111 4.57 10.28 6.61
C MET A 111 4.34 11.78 6.43
N VAL A 112 5.31 12.62 6.85
CA VAL A 112 5.24 14.08 6.64
C VAL A 112 5.17 14.41 5.14
N HIS A 113 6.06 13.85 4.34
CA HIS A 113 6.06 14.10 2.89
C HIS A 113 4.84 13.51 2.18
N LEU A 114 4.37 12.35 2.63
CA LEU A 114 3.17 11.73 2.09
C LEU A 114 1.95 12.63 2.30
N GLU A 115 1.78 13.18 3.52
CA GLU A 115 0.68 14.08 3.82
C GLU A 115 0.70 15.33 2.93
N GLU A 116 1.87 15.96 2.78
CA GLU A 116 2.04 17.15 1.93
C GLU A 116 1.65 16.88 0.48
N LYS A 117 2.04 15.73 -0.08
CA LYS A 117 1.71 15.37 -1.47
C LYS A 117 0.25 14.97 -1.60
N LEU A 118 -0.31 14.19 -0.69
CA LEU A 118 -1.71 13.75 -0.74
C LEU A 118 -2.66 14.94 -0.79
N ARG A 119 -2.42 15.99 0.00
CA ARG A 119 -3.25 17.22 0.00
C ARG A 119 -3.39 17.85 -1.40
N ARG A 120 -2.36 17.73 -2.25
CA ARG A 120 -2.37 18.28 -3.63
C ARG A 120 -3.03 17.34 -4.65
N MET A 121 -3.18 16.06 -4.31
CA MET A 121 -3.66 15.01 -5.20
C MET A 121 -5.13 14.66 -5.02
N ILE A 122 -5.73 15.09 -3.89
CA ILE A 122 -7.14 14.85 -3.59
C ILE A 122 -8.04 15.42 -4.69
N GLN A 123 -9.01 14.62 -5.10
CA GLN A 123 -10.11 15.03 -5.95
C GLN A 123 -11.12 15.82 -5.10
N PRO A 124 -11.48 17.05 -5.48
CA PRO A 124 -12.59 17.73 -4.84
C PRO A 124 -13.88 16.92 -5.08
N GLN A 125 -14.54 16.50 -3.99
CA GLN A 125 -15.73 15.63 -4.05
C GLN A 125 -17.04 16.40 -4.26
N VAL A 126 -17.00 17.72 -4.30
CA VAL A 126 -18.17 18.58 -4.51
C VAL A 126 -17.77 19.68 -5.49
N ASN A 127 -18.70 20.12 -6.34
CA ASN A 127 -18.59 21.38 -7.06
C ASN A 127 -18.54 22.52 -6.01
N CYS A 128 -17.34 22.82 -5.53
CA CYS A 128 -17.13 23.91 -4.60
C CYS A 128 -17.07 25.21 -5.41
N VAL A 129 -18.04 26.09 -5.22
CA VAL A 129 -17.93 27.49 -5.63
C VAL A 129 -16.76 28.09 -4.86
N ILE A 130 -15.60 28.28 -5.51
CA ILE A 130 -14.46 28.96 -4.88
C ILE A 130 -14.64 30.48 -4.99
N PHE A 131 -15.33 30.96 -6.04
CA PHE A 131 -15.74 32.35 -6.26
C PHE A 131 -17.01 32.40 -7.12
N PRO A 132 -17.89 33.41 -6.97
CA PRO A 132 -19.08 33.54 -7.83
C PRO A 132 -18.63 33.94 -9.25
N GLY A 133 -18.50 32.98 -10.18
CA GLY A 133 -18.26 33.30 -11.59
C GLY A 133 -17.58 32.25 -12.48
N LEU A 134 -17.11 31.11 -11.96
CA LEU A 134 -16.45 30.08 -12.78
C LEU A 134 -17.05 28.70 -12.48
N PHE A 135 -17.74 28.14 -13.47
CA PHE A 135 -18.20 26.75 -13.45
C PHE A 135 -17.15 25.86 -14.10
N VAL A 136 -16.87 24.72 -13.47
CA VAL A 136 -16.40 23.51 -14.16
C VAL A 136 -17.54 22.49 -14.09
#